data_AF-A0A849C4K5-F1
#
_entry.id   AF-A0A849C4K5-F1
#
_cell.length_a   1.000
_cell.length_b   1.000
_cell.length_c   1.000
_cell.angle_alpha   90.00
_cell.angle_beta   90.00
_cell.angle_gamma   90.00
#
_symmetry.space_group_name_H-M   'P 1'
#
loop_
_entity.id
_entity.type
_entity.pdbx_description
1 polymer ?
#
loop_
_entity_poly.entity_id
_entity_poly.type
_entity_poly.pdbx_seq_one_letter_code
_entity_poly.pdbx_strand_id
1 'polypeptide(L)'
;MAGTVTTSGGNIVLTVPGPIAGGTSFTPPAVTINVTAGASGTPITSQYAGTSHANPGMTMTTRVSFVGNVATACYPDPSPTLTTTAVS
;
A
#
# COMPACT_ATOMS: atom_id res chain seq x y z
N MET A 1 7.72 -10.58 10.76
CA MET A 1 6.59 -11.19 10.04
C MET A 1 6.80 -10.92 8.56
N ALA A 2 6.70 -11.92 7.69
CA ALA A 2 6.85 -11.70 6.25
C ALA A 2 5.52 -11.17 5.69
N GLY A 3 5.56 -10.04 4.99
CA GLY A 3 4.43 -9.58 4.17
C GLY A 3 4.41 -10.32 2.83
N THR A 4 3.24 -10.39 2.20
CA THR A 4 3.09 -10.91 0.84
C THR A 4 2.84 -9.77 -0.13
N VAL A 5 3.45 -9.84 -1.30
CA VAL A 5 3.25 -8.87 -2.39
C VAL A 5 2.53 -9.55 -3.55
N THR A 6 1.46 -8.95 -4.04
CA THR A 6 0.74 -9.40 -5.23
C THR A 6 0.47 -8.23 -6.17
N THR A 7 0.17 -8.52 -7.43
CA THR A 7 -0.32 -7.53 -8.40
C THR A 7 -1.81 -7.72 -8.62
N SER A 8 -2.57 -6.62 -8.63
CA SER A 8 -4.02 -6.66 -8.83
C SER A 8 -4.50 -5.36 -9.47
N GLY A 9 -5.14 -5.47 -10.64
CA GLY A 9 -5.75 -4.32 -11.32
C GLY A 9 -4.80 -3.15 -11.60
N GLY A 10 -3.52 -3.43 -11.86
CA GLY A 10 -2.47 -2.41 -12.06
C GLY A 10 -1.82 -1.90 -10.76
N ASN A 11 -2.30 -2.33 -9.59
CA ASN A 11 -1.73 -2.00 -8.29
C ASN A 11 -0.80 -3.10 -7.80
N ILE A 12 0.15 -2.71 -6.95
CA ILE A 12 0.97 -3.61 -6.13
C ILE A 12 0.38 -3.61 -4.72
N VAL A 13 -0.01 -4.77 -4.24
CA VAL A 13 -0.67 -4.93 -2.94
C VAL A 13 0.29 -5.62 -1.97
N LEU A 14 0.68 -4.91 -0.91
CA LEU A 14 1.41 -5.47 0.21
C LEU A 14 0.42 -5.85 1.33
N THR A 15 0.36 -7.13 1.68
CA THR A 15 -0.38 -7.60 2.84
C THR A 15 0.58 -7.97 3.96
N VAL A 16 0.40 -7.35 5.13
CA VAL A 16 1.12 -7.74 6.35
C VAL A 16 0.13 -8.45 7.28
N PRO A 17 0.29 -9.76 7.53
CA PRO A 17 -0.56 -10.45 8.48
C PRO A 17 -0.29 -9.97 9.91
N GLY A 18 -1.35 -9.90 10.71
CA GLY A 18 -1.23 -9.60 12.13
C GLY A 18 -0.76 -10.81 12.96
N PRO A 19 -0.67 -10.64 14.30
CA PRO A 19 -1.05 -9.43 15.04
C PRO A 19 0.00 -8.30 14.95
N ILE A 20 -0.47 -7.08 14.71
CA ILE A 20 0.32 -5.85 14.85
C ILE A 20 -0.03 -5.24 16.21
N ALA A 21 0.97 -4.97 17.05
CA ALA A 21 0.75 -4.41 18.39
C ALA A 21 0.14 -3.00 18.30
N GLY A 22 -1.04 -2.82 18.87
CA GLY A 22 -1.68 -1.51 18.98
C GLY A 22 -0.88 -0.57 19.88
N GLY A 23 -1.05 0.74 19.69
CA GLY A 23 -0.41 1.77 20.51
C GLY A 23 1.09 1.98 20.21
N THR A 24 1.63 1.35 19.16
CA THR A 24 3.02 1.50 18.73
C THR A 24 3.08 1.86 17.25
N SER A 25 4.20 2.45 16.83
CA SER A 25 4.48 2.62 15.40
C SER A 25 4.79 1.27 14.76
N PHE A 26 4.25 1.04 13.57
CA PHE A 26 4.54 -0.13 12.76
C PHE A 26 5.30 0.30 11.51
N THR A 27 6.43 -0.35 11.25
CA THR A 27 7.17 -0.21 10.00
C THR A 27 6.90 -1.43 9.12
N PRO A 28 6.27 -1.26 7.94
CA PRO A 28 6.10 -2.35 6.99
C PRO A 28 7.43 -3.00 6.59
N PRO A 29 7.45 -4.29 6.23
CA PRO A 29 8.65 -4.91 5.69
C PRO A 29 9.08 -4.20 4.40
N ALA A 30 10.39 -4.07 4.21
CA ALA A 30 10.93 -3.61 2.94
C ALA A 30 10.55 -4.60 1.82
N VAL A 31 10.11 -4.06 0.68
CA VAL A 31 9.74 -4.85 -0.48
C VAL A 31 10.55 -4.38 -1.69
N THR A 32 11.04 -5.33 -2.48
CA THR A 32 11.68 -5.04 -3.76
C THR A 32 10.69 -5.30 -4.87
N ILE A 33 10.39 -4.26 -5.65
CA ILE A 33 9.50 -4.33 -6.80
C ILE A 33 10.36 -4.21 -8.05
N ASN A 34 10.36 -5.25 -8.87
CA ASN A 34 11.02 -5.22 -10.17
C ASN A 34 9.98 -4.83 -11.23
N VAL A 35 10.21 -3.71 -11.89
CA VAL A 35 9.36 -3.20 -12.97
C VAL A 35 10.14 -3.20 -14.29
N THR A 36 9.45 -3.50 -15.38
CA THR A 36 10.00 -3.36 -16.73
C THR A 36 9.68 -1.96 -17.25
N ALA A 37 10.69 -1.25 -17.73
CA ALA A 37 10.49 0.07 -18.33
C ALA A 37 9.59 0.00 -19.56
N GLY A 38 8.73 1.00 -19.70
CA GLY A 38 7.90 1.21 -20.88
C GLY A 38 8.67 1.90 -22.00
N ALA A 39 7.97 2.71 -22.79
CA ALA A 39 8.59 3.51 -23.83
C ALA A 39 9.53 4.58 -23.26
N SER A 40 10.62 4.86 -23.98
CA SER A 40 11.49 6.02 -23.70
C SER A 40 10.66 7.30 -23.61
N GLY A 41 11.03 8.18 -22.69
CA GLY A 41 10.31 9.42 -22.37
C GLY A 41 9.12 9.25 -21.42
N THR A 42 8.70 8.03 -21.09
CA THR A 42 7.59 7.79 -20.14
C THR A 42 8.15 7.37 -18.77
N PRO A 43 8.16 8.27 -17.77
CA PRO A 43 8.69 7.94 -16.46
C PRO A 43 7.81 6.88 -15.77
N ILE A 44 8.43 6.03 -14.98
CA ILE A 44 7.73 5.14 -14.05
C ILE A 44 7.53 5.92 -12.76
N THR A 45 6.30 6.27 -12.44
CA THR A 45 5.92 6.89 -11.18
C THR A 45 5.22 5.89 -10.28
N SER A 46 5.55 5.89 -8.99
CA SER A 46 4.80 5.14 -7.99
C SER A 46 4.12 6.09 -7.01
N GLN A 47 2.89 5.77 -6.66
CA GLN A 47 2.01 6.52 -5.76
C GLN A 47 1.23 5.53 -4.89
N TYR A 48 0.61 6.02 -3.83
CA TYR A 48 -0.41 5.23 -3.15
C TYR A 48 -1.63 5.03 -4.06
N ALA A 49 -2.16 3.82 -4.07
CA ALA A 49 -3.41 3.50 -4.72
C ALA A 49 -4.61 4.17 -4.00
N GLY A 50 -5.80 4.01 -4.60
CA GLY A 50 -7.06 4.45 -4.02
C GLY A 50 -7.43 5.91 -4.31
N THR A 51 -8.74 6.16 -4.34
CA THR A 51 -9.32 7.47 -4.70
C THR A 51 -10.52 7.87 -3.84
N SER A 52 -11.02 6.96 -3.00
CA SER A 52 -12.13 7.22 -2.09
C SER A 52 -12.17 6.19 -0.95
N HIS A 53 -13.03 6.37 0.06
CA HIS A 53 -13.24 5.35 1.09
C HIS A 53 -13.83 4.04 0.53
N ALA A 54 -14.56 4.11 -0.59
CA ALA A 54 -15.09 2.94 -1.30
C ALA A 54 -14.06 2.30 -2.24
N ASN A 55 -12.99 3.03 -2.60
CA ASN A 55 -11.83 2.54 -3.34
C ASN A 55 -10.54 2.93 -2.59
N PRO A 56 -10.26 2.28 -1.45
CA PRO A 56 -9.18 2.70 -0.56
C PRO A 56 -7.80 2.26 -1.08
N GLY A 57 -6.79 3.04 -0.71
CA GLY A 57 -5.38 2.72 -0.95
C GLY A 57 -4.73 1.88 0.14
N MET A 58 -5.28 1.98 1.34
CA MET A 58 -4.80 1.29 2.53
C MET A 58 -5.98 0.79 3.35
N THR A 59 -5.87 -0.44 3.82
CA THR A 59 -6.86 -1.05 4.72
C THR A 59 -6.15 -1.66 5.93
N MET A 60 -6.82 -1.60 7.07
CA MET A 60 -6.35 -2.21 8.31
C MET A 60 -7.54 -2.78 9.06
N THR A 61 -7.38 -3.97 9.65
CA THR A 61 -8.37 -4.52 10.58
C THR A 61 -7.78 -4.51 11.97
N THR A 62 -8.43 -3.78 12.88
CA THR A 62 -8.02 -3.69 14.28
C THR A 62 -8.96 -4.53 15.13
N ARG A 63 -8.41 -5.37 16.00
CA ARG A 63 -9.21 -6.09 17.00
C ARG A 63 -9.28 -5.26 18.28
N VAL A 64 -10.46 -4.69 18.55
CA VAL A 64 -10.73 -3.90 19.75
C VAL A 64 -11.37 -4.80 20.81
N SER A 65 -10.81 -4.82 22.02
CA SER A 65 -11.35 -5.64 23.11
C SER A 65 -12.82 -5.31 23.36
N PHE A 66 -13.64 -6.34 23.57
CA PHE A 66 -15.10 -6.23 23.80
C PHE A 66 -15.95 -5.68 22.63
N VAL A 67 -15.34 -5.14 21.58
CA VAL A 67 -16.03 -4.62 20.37
C VAL A 67 -15.89 -5.57 19.18
N GLY A 68 -14.75 -6.26 19.06
CA GLY A 68 -14.47 -7.17 17.95
C GLY A 68 -13.59 -6.54 16.86
N ASN A 69 -13.74 -7.00 15.62
CA ASN A 69 -12.94 -6.50 14.49
C ASN A 69 -13.53 -5.21 13.93
N VAL A 70 -12.70 -4.19 13.79
CA VAL A 70 -13.04 -2.90 13.20
C VAL A 70 -12.18 -2.71 11.96
N ALA A 71 -12.82 -2.56 10.81
CA ALA A 71 -12.15 -2.27 9.55
C ALA A 71 -11.94 -0.75 9.41
N THR A 72 -10.73 -0.37 9.00
CA THR A 72 -10.36 0.99 8.62
C THR A 72 -9.94 0.97 7.16
N ALA A 73 -10.43 1.94 6.40
CA ALA A 73 -10.11 2.14 4.99
C ALA A 73 -9.74 3.61 4.79
N CYS A 74 -8.62 3.87 4.14
CA CYS A 74 -8.17 5.23 3.86
C CYS A 74 -7.50 5.33 2.48
N TYR A 75 -7.45 6.55 1.97
CA TYR A 75 -6.76 6.90 0.74
C TYR A 75 -6.12 8.28 0.95
N PRO A 76 -4.92 8.52 0.42
CA PRO A 76 -4.32 9.85 0.45
C PRO A 76 -4.92 10.74 -0.64
N ASP A 77 -5.24 11.98 -0.27
CA ASP A 77 -5.73 13.00 -1.19
C ASP A 77 -5.13 14.37 -0.82
N PRO A 78 -4.26 14.95 -1.67
CA PRO A 78 -3.73 14.38 -2.91
C PRO A 78 -2.78 13.20 -2.64
N SER A 79 -2.71 12.23 -3.56
CA SER A 79 -1.78 11.10 -3.43
C SER A 79 -0.34 11.55 -3.69
N PRO A 80 0.60 11.35 -2.75
CA PRO A 80 1.99 11.75 -2.94
C PRO A 80 2.73 10.79 -3.88
N THR A 81 3.62 11.34 -4.70
CA THR A 81 4.60 10.55 -5.45
C THR A 81 5.63 9.95 -4.50
N LEU A 82 5.74 8.63 -4.50
CA LEU A 82 6.70 7.87 -3.70
C LEU A 82 8.05 7.78 -4.40
N THR A 83 8.05 7.41 -5.68
CA THR A 83 9.26 7.36 -6.51
C THR A 83 8.95 7.78 -7.94
N THR A 84 9.97 8.30 -8.63
CA THR A 84 9.96 8.58 -10.06
C THR A 84 11.25 8.03 -10.66
N THR A 85 11.13 7.18 -11.67
CA THR A 85 12.27 6.67 -12.44
C THR A 85 12.14 7.13 -13.89
N ALA A 86 13.10 7.90 -14.37
CA ALA A 86 13.13 8.32 -15.76
C ALA A 86 13.46 7.13 -16.67
N VAL A 87 12.82 7.08 -17.83
CA VAL A 87 13.11 6.12 -18.90
C VAL A 87 13.58 6.94 -20.11
N SER A 88 14.80 6.71 -20.57
CA SER A 88 15.45 7.44 -21.66
C SER A 88 16.07 6.49 -22.67
#